data_AF-A0AAV8HU04-F1
#
_entry.id   AF-A0AAV8HU04-F1
#
_cell.length_a   1.000
_cell.length_b   1.000
_cell.length_c   1.000
_cell.angle_alpha   90.00
_cell.angle_beta   90.00
_cell.angle_gamma   90.00
#
_symmetry.space_group_name_H-M   'P 1'
#
loop_
_entity.id
_entity.type
_entity.pdbx_description
1 polymer ?
#
loop_
_entity_poly.entity_id
_entity_poly.type
_entity_poly.pdbx_seq_one_letter_code
_entity_poly.pdbx_strand_id
1 'polypeptide(L)' 'MACTRLSVVILLLCGVLFSGEMATNAKVVACPLYCLQVEYMTCPSSGEEHLSASCNCCLTRGSHGCTLHLSDGSHLNCS' A
#
# COMPACT_ATOMS: atom_id res chain seq x y z
N MET A 1 54.76 -10.36 -13.19
CA MET A 1 53.52 -9.56 -13.39
C MET A 1 52.39 -10.52 -13.78
N ALA A 2 51.94 -11.36 -12.83
CA ALA A 2 50.93 -12.41 -13.06
C ALA A 2 49.75 -12.32 -12.06
N CYS A 3 49.87 -11.48 -11.04
CA CYS A 3 48.85 -11.33 -10.00
C CYS A 3 47.70 -10.38 -10.38
N THR A 4 47.82 -9.65 -11.50
CA THR A 4 46.82 -8.66 -11.93
C THR A 4 45.59 -9.31 -12.57
N ARG A 5 45.75 -10.47 -13.23
CA ARG A 5 44.66 -11.16 -13.95
C ARG A 5 43.68 -11.88 -13.01
N LEU A 6 44.18 -12.45 -11.90
CA LEU A 6 43.34 -13.06 -10.87
C LEU A 6 42.56 -12.01 -10.07
N SER A 7 43.19 -10.86 -9.78
CA SER A 7 42.59 -9.80 -8.96
C SER A 7 41.37 -9.15 -9.62
N VAL A 8 41.40 -8.97 -10.95
CA VAL A 8 40.27 -8.41 -11.71
C VAL A 8 39.08 -9.38 -11.78
N VAL A 9 39.34 -10.69 -11.87
CA VAL A 9 38.29 -11.72 -11.91
C VAL A 9 37.56 -11.82 -10.56
N ILE A 10 38.29 -11.71 -9.45
CA ILE A 10 37.71 -11.73 -8.10
C ILE A 10 36.85 -10.48 -7.87
N LEU A 11 37.30 -9.30 -8.29
CA LEU A 11 36.53 -8.05 -8.21
C LEU A 11 35.25 -8.11 -9.05
N LEU A 12 35.31 -8.68 -10.27
CA LEU A 12 34.14 -8.89 -11.11
C LEU A 12 33.14 -9.87 -10.48
N LEU A 13 33.61 -10.97 -9.88
CA LEU A 13 32.75 -11.93 -9.20
C LEU A 13 32.07 -11.35 -7.95
N CYS A 14 32.77 -10.52 -7.18
CA CYS A 14 32.18 -9.81 -6.03
C CYS A 14 31.13 -8.77 -6.43
N GLY A 15 31.31 -8.09 -7.57
CA GLY A 15 30.36 -7.07 -8.06
C GLY A 15 29.02 -7.62 -8.55
N VAL A 16 29.01 -8.85 -9.10
CA VAL A 16 27.79 -9.49 -9.63
C VAL A 16 26.87 -9.97 -8.51
N LEU A 17 27.40 -10.25 -7.32
CA LEU A 17 26.61 -10.69 -6.17
C LEU A 17 25.80 -9.56 -5.50
N PHE A 18 26.03 -8.30 -5.88
CA PHE A 18 25.40 -7.13 -5.26
C PHE A 18 24.33 -6.45 -6.13
N SER A 19 23.85 -7.11 -7.19
CA SER A 19 22.64 -6.67 -7.89
C SER A 19 21.41 -7.11 -7.09
N GLY A 20 21.19 -6.43 -5.96
CA GLY A 20 19.95 -6.53 -5.19
C GLY A 20 18.83 -5.85 -5.97
N GLU A 21 18.12 -6.61 -6.79
CA GLU A 21 16.86 -6.19 -7.39
C GLU A 21 15.78 -6.15 -6.29
N MET A 22 15.81 -5.11 -5.45
CA MET A 22 14.70 -4.78 -4.55
C MET A 22 13.66 -3.97 -5.31
N ALA A 23 13.24 -4.44 -6.49
CA ALA A 23 12.04 -3.92 -7.13
C ALA A 23 10.84 -4.59 -6.45
N THR A 24 10.56 -4.20 -5.20
CA THR A 24 9.24 -4.43 -4.64
C THR A 24 8.29 -3.65 -5.55
N ASN A 25 7.47 -4.38 -6.29
CA ASN A 25 6.40 -3.82 -7.11
C ASN A 25 5.35 -3.23 -6.14
N ALA A 26 5.68 -2.09 -5.53
CA ALA A 26 4.78 -1.34 -4.70
C ALA A 26 3.70 -0.81 -5.64
N LYS A 27 2.61 -1.56 -5.74
CA LYS A 27 1.42 -1.15 -6.47
C LYS A 27 0.89 0.13 -5.83
N VAL A 28 1.27 1.28 -6.38
CA VAL A 28 0.73 2.57 -5.95
C VAL A 28 -0.68 2.65 -6.49
N VAL A 29 -1.67 2.40 -5.63
CA VAL A 29 -3.07 2.67 -5.95
C VAL A 29 -3.28 4.17 -5.90
N ALA A 30 -3.54 4.77 -7.06
CA ALA A 30 -3.99 6.15 -7.17
C ALA A 30 -5.48 6.21 -6.83
N CYS A 31 -5.84 7.03 -5.83
CA CYS A 31 -7.22 7.19 -5.41
C CYS A 31 -7.78 8.55 -5.84
N PRO A 32 -9.01 8.58 -6.36
CA PRO A 32 -9.65 9.84 -6.68
C PRO A 32 -9.94 10.63 -5.39
N LEU A 33 -9.75 11.96 -5.48
CA LEU A 33 -9.89 12.89 -4.37
C LEU A 33 -11.29 13.51 -4.33
N TYR A 34 -12.33 12.68 -4.32
CA TYR A 34 -13.70 13.13 -4.03
C TYR A 34 -14.16 12.60 -2.67
N CYS A 35 -15.08 13.33 -2.04
CA CYS A 35 -15.65 12.95 -0.76
C CYS A 35 -17.15 12.68 -0.94
N LEU A 36 -17.56 11.49 -0.54
CA LEU A 36 -18.96 11.16 -0.29
C LEU A 36 -19.39 11.88 0.98
N GLN A 37 -20.69 12.14 1.13
CA GLN A 37 -21.24 12.67 2.38
C GLN A 37 -21.33 11.52 3.39
N VAL A 38 -20.19 11.15 3.96
CA VAL A 38 -20.06 10.10 4.96
C VAL A 38 -20.13 10.71 6.35
N GLU A 39 -20.98 10.14 7.19
CA GLU A 39 -21.17 10.59 8.56
C GLU A 39 -20.21 9.87 9.51
N TYR A 40 -20.08 8.55 9.35
CA TYR A 40 -19.14 7.71 10.08
C TYR A 40 -18.80 6.45 9.28
N MET A 41 -17.78 5.72 9.72
CA MET A 41 -17.49 4.41 9.17
C MET A 41 -17.39 3.35 10.27
N THR A 42 -17.72 2.11 9.93
CA THR A 42 -17.50 0.94 10.79
C THR A 42 -16.56 -0.02 10.08
N CYS A 43 -15.69 -0.66 10.85
CA CYS A 43 -14.66 -1.55 10.33
C CYS A 43 -14.67 -2.86 11.12
N PRO A 44 -14.53 -4.03 10.48
CA PRO A 44 -14.57 -5.31 11.16
C PRO A 44 -13.47 -5.44 12.24
N SER A 45 -12.34 -4.76 12.05
CA SER A 45 -11.25 -4.75 13.04
C SER A 45 -11.57 -3.98 14.32
N SER A 46 -12.53 -3.05 14.29
CA SER A 46 -12.96 -2.23 15.43
C SER A 46 -14.39 -2.56 15.89
N GLY A 47 -15.04 -3.53 15.23
CA GLY A 47 -16.43 -3.90 15.48
C GLY A 47 -17.40 -2.75 15.15
N GLU A 48 -18.25 -2.42 16.12
CA GLU A 48 -19.32 -1.41 16.00
C GLU A 48 -18.87 0.02 16.37
N GLU A 49 -17.56 0.23 16.56
CA GLU A 49 -17.05 1.57 16.85
C GLU A 49 -17.29 2.52 15.66
N HIS A 50 -17.87 3.68 15.93
CA HIS A 50 -18.04 4.75 14.94
C HIS A 50 -16.72 5.49 14.77
N LEU A 51 -15.98 5.12 13.73
CA LEU A 51 -14.70 5.72 13.38
C LEU A 51 -14.91 6.98 12.53
N SER A 52 -13.91 7.88 12.55
CA SER A 52 -13.88 9.05 11.69
C SER A 52 -14.10 8.68 10.22
N ALA A 53 -15.05 9.37 9.60
CA ALA A 53 -15.41 9.15 8.21
C ALA A 53 -14.22 9.39 7.27
N SER A 54 -13.99 8.44 6.37
CA SER A 54 -13.09 8.61 5.23
C SER A 54 -13.87 9.08 4.00
N CYS A 55 -13.24 9.89 3.14
CA CYS A 55 -13.91 10.51 2.00
C CYS A 55 -14.50 9.51 0.99
N ASN A 56 -13.80 8.40 0.72
CA ASN A 56 -14.29 7.34 -0.15
C ASN A 56 -13.55 6.03 0.14
N CYS A 57 -14.06 4.92 -0.40
CA CYS A 57 -13.48 3.60 -0.16
C CYS A 57 -12.01 3.46 -0.60
N CYS A 58 -11.58 4.15 -1.65
CA CYS A 58 -10.18 4.07 -2.09
C CYS A 58 -9.25 4.76 -1.10
N LEU A 59 -9.65 5.92 -0.58
CA LEU A 59 -8.88 6.69 0.41
C LEU A 59 -8.91 6.04 1.81
N THR A 60 -9.82 5.09 2.01
CA THR A 60 -9.91 4.23 3.20
C THR A 60 -8.81 3.16 3.12
N ARG A 61 -7.54 3.62 3.19
CA ARG A 61 -6.36 2.75 3.03
C ARG A 61 -6.27 1.80 4.23
N GLY A 62 -6.21 0.50 3.93
CA GLY A 62 -5.97 -0.55 4.92
C GLY A 62 -7.24 -1.16 5.53
N SER A 63 -8.41 -0.77 5.04
CA SER A 63 -9.71 -1.07 5.63
C SER A 63 -10.59 -1.87 4.66
N HIS A 64 -10.02 -2.96 4.12
CA HIS A 64 -10.79 -3.95 3.37
C HIS A 64 -11.92 -4.47 4.27
N GLY A 65 -13.16 -4.35 3.80
CA GLY A 65 -14.37 -4.76 4.51
C GLY A 65 -14.98 -3.70 5.43
N CYS A 66 -14.54 -2.44 5.40
CA CYS A 66 -15.20 -1.37 6.15
C CYS A 66 -16.44 -0.85 5.43
N THR A 67 -17.43 -0.41 6.20
CA THR A 67 -18.66 0.19 5.70
C THR A 67 -18.68 1.68 5.98
N LEU A 68 -18.88 2.48 4.94
CA LEU A 68 -19.14 3.92 5.04
C LEU A 68 -20.65 4.11 5.24
N HIS A 69 -21.05 4.85 6.26
CA HIS A 69 -22.44 5.22 6.54
C HIS A 69 -22.64 6.66 6.10
N LEU A 70 -23.45 6.85 5.06
CA LEU A 70 -23.66 8.16 4.44
C LEU A 70 -24.78 8.94 5.14
N SER A 71 -24.72 10.27 5.05
CA SER A 71 -25.71 11.17 5.65
C SER A 71 -27.10 11.05 5.03
N ASP A 72 -27.23 10.45 3.84
CA ASP A 72 -28.54 10.13 3.23
C ASP A 72 -29.16 8.84 3.81
N GLY A 73 -28.47 8.17 4.74
CA GLY A 73 -28.87 6.89 5.33
C GLY A 73 -28.49 5.67 4.48
N SER A 74 -27.79 5.86 3.36
CA SER A 74 -27.24 4.77 2.57
C SER A 74 -25.92 4.25 3.17
N HIS A 75 -25.55 3.03 2.79
CA HIS A 75 -24.33 2.38 3.28
C HIS A 75 -23.52 1.82 2.12
N LEU A 76 -22.19 1.97 2.18
CA LEU A 76 -21.28 1.56 1.12
C LEU A 76 -20.18 0.68 1.71
N ASN A 77 -20.16 -0.59 1.33
CA ASN A 77 -19.14 -1.54 1.77
C ASN A 77 -17.90 -1.45 0.87
N CYS A 78 -16.75 -1.18 1.47
CA CYS A 78 -15.47 -1.05 0.81
C CYS A 78 -14.78 -2.42 0.73
N SER A 79 -14.51 -2.89 -0.50
CA SER A 79 -13.86 -4.19 -0.76
C SER A 79 -12.35 -4.10 -0.90
#